data_AF-A0A453NHV8-F1
#
_entry.id   AF-A0A453NHV8-F1
#
_cell.length_a   1.000
_cell.length_b   1.000
_cell.length_c   1.000
_cell.angle_alpha   90.00
_cell.angle_beta   90.00
_cell.angle_gamma   90.00
#
_symmetry.space_group_name_H-M   'P 1'
#
loop_
_entity.id
_entity.type
_entity.pdbx_description
1 polymer ?
#
loop_
_entity_poly.entity_id
_entity_poly.type
_entity_poly.pdbx_seq_one_letter_code
_entity_poly.pdbx_strand_id
1 'polypeptide(L)'
;QINCAHLENCLHEAREEARTNKCSADRRAVEYDALRSSALRIHGLFERLNNCVTAPGMSGFADSLRSLALSLASSVKKDEADSTTQFQQCIKILADKVSFLSRQSEELIERYSRVEAAHGILIKELEEKKTLVNNLYSKFQLEKQASKEKISVGHFDVHELAVFVRNPAGHYEAINRSRSNYYLSEESVALFTEPHLPRQPAYIIGQIVHIERRAVKHTDQNEASLRPGGHRRSALNSNPYGLPAGREYFVVTVAMLPDTAATAR
;
A
#
# COMPACT_ATOMS: atom_id res chain seq x y z
N GLN A 1 -37.03 88.37 68.02
CA GLN A 1 -35.95 88.00 68.96
C GLN A 1 -35.77 86.50 68.87
N ILE A 2 -34.60 86.03 68.43
CA ILE A 2 -34.28 84.60 68.48
C ILE A 2 -33.90 84.27 69.93
N ASN A 3 -34.57 83.28 70.52
CA ASN A 3 -34.31 82.83 71.88
C ASN A 3 -32.99 82.05 71.91
N CYS A 4 -32.09 82.36 72.86
CA CYS A 4 -30.80 81.70 73.01
C CYS A 4 -30.92 80.17 73.12
N ALA A 5 -31.98 79.67 73.78
CA ALA A 5 -32.22 78.23 73.91
C ALA A 5 -32.49 77.53 72.56
N HIS A 6 -33.14 78.22 71.62
CA HIS A 6 -33.38 77.67 70.28
C HIS A 6 -32.08 77.57 69.48
N LEU A 7 -31.21 78.57 69.60
CA LEU A 7 -29.90 78.57 68.95
C LEU A 7 -29.01 77.44 69.47
N GLU A 8 -29.00 77.22 70.79
CA GLU A 8 -28.25 76.14 71.44
C GLU A 8 -28.75 74.76 71.00
N ASN A 9 -30.08 74.58 70.88
CA ASN A 9 -30.65 73.32 70.42
C ASN A 9 -30.30 73.02 68.95
N CYS A 10 -30.41 74.01 68.05
CA CYS A 10 -29.99 73.87 66.66
C CYS A 10 -28.49 73.53 66.54
N LEU A 11 -27.65 74.11 67.40
CA LEU A 11 -26.22 73.83 67.42
C LEU A 11 -25.90 72.43 67.94
N HIS A 12 -26.68 71.92 68.90
CA HIS A 12 -26.61 70.53 69.34
C HIS A 12 -27.00 69.57 68.22
N GLU A 13 -28.11 69.80 67.53
CA GLU A 13 -28.58 68.95 66.42
C GLU A 13 -27.53 68.91 65.30
N ALA A 14 -26.99 70.06 64.90
CA ALA A 14 -25.92 70.14 63.90
C ALA A 14 -24.65 69.36 64.31
N ARG A 15 -24.31 69.35 65.62
CA ARG A 15 -23.17 68.58 66.13
C ARG A 15 -23.41 67.07 66.09
N GLU A 16 -24.63 66.63 66.42
CA GLU A 16 -24.99 65.21 66.36
C GLU A 16 -25.08 64.73 64.91
N GLU A 17 -25.65 65.52 64.01
CA GLU A 17 -25.67 65.23 62.57
C GLU A 17 -24.25 65.17 61.98
N ALA A 18 -23.36 66.09 62.37
CA ALA A 18 -21.96 66.03 61.96
C ALA A 18 -21.25 64.76 62.46
N ARG A 19 -21.55 64.31 63.69
CA ARG A 19 -20.98 63.07 64.26
C ARG A 19 -21.46 61.83 63.53
N THR A 20 -22.75 61.73 63.22
CA THR A 20 -23.31 60.57 62.49
C THR A 20 -22.79 60.54 61.06
N ASN A 21 -22.72 61.69 60.38
CA ASN A 21 -22.13 61.79 59.04
C ASN A 21 -20.65 61.41 59.04
N LYS A 22 -19.87 61.85 60.03
CA LYS A 22 -18.47 61.42 60.18
C LYS A 22 -18.34 59.91 60.36
N CYS A 23 -19.12 59.31 61.27
CA CYS A 23 -19.08 57.86 61.49
C CYS A 23 -19.47 57.09 60.21
N SER A 24 -20.45 57.57 59.46
CA SER A 24 -20.86 56.99 58.17
C SER A 24 -19.75 57.09 57.12
N ALA A 25 -19.08 58.25 57.05
CA ALA A 25 -17.95 58.47 56.15
C ALA A 25 -16.75 57.59 56.50
N ASP A 26 -16.38 57.49 57.78
CA ASP A 26 -15.29 56.64 58.27
C ASP A 26 -15.57 55.17 57.95
N ARG A 27 -16.82 54.70 58.13
CA ARG A 27 -17.23 53.33 57.76
C ARG A 27 -17.08 53.07 56.26
N ARG A 28 -17.51 54.00 55.40
CA ARG A 28 -17.35 53.87 53.94
C ARG A 28 -15.89 53.91 53.51
N ALA A 29 -15.05 54.71 54.17
CA ALA A 29 -13.62 54.78 53.88
C ALA A 29 -12.96 53.41 54.09
N VAL A 30 -13.27 52.73 55.20
CA VAL A 30 -12.77 51.37 55.48
C VAL A 30 -13.24 50.36 54.43
N GLU A 31 -14.51 50.40 54.03
CA GLU A 31 -15.05 49.53 52.97
C GLU A 31 -14.33 49.77 51.63
N TYR A 32 -14.08 51.03 51.29
CA TYR A 32 -13.38 51.40 50.06
C TYR A 32 -11.92 50.94 50.07
N ASP A 33 -11.20 51.12 51.18
CA ASP A 33 -9.82 50.68 51.32
C ASP A 33 -9.69 49.15 51.23
N ALA A 34 -10.64 48.40 51.80
CA ALA A 34 -10.73 46.95 51.67
C ALA A 34 -10.96 46.53 50.20
N LEU A 35 -11.90 47.20 49.51
CA LEU A 35 -12.19 46.93 48.10
C LEU A 35 -10.98 47.25 47.21
N ARG A 36 -10.34 48.40 47.43
CA ARG A 36 -9.14 48.83 46.69
C ARG A 36 -8.00 47.84 46.88
N SER A 37 -7.77 47.39 48.11
CA SER A 37 -6.74 46.39 48.42
C SER A 37 -6.99 45.06 47.71
N SER A 38 -8.25 44.61 47.67
CA SER A 38 -8.65 43.40 46.93
C SER A 38 -8.45 43.55 45.42
N ALA A 39 -8.84 44.69 44.84
CA ALA A 39 -8.68 44.97 43.41
C ALA A 39 -7.21 44.97 42.98
N LEU A 40 -6.33 45.65 43.73
CA LEU A 40 -4.89 45.67 43.45
C LEU A 40 -4.28 44.27 43.53
N ARG A 41 -4.72 43.45 44.49
CA ARG A 41 -4.28 42.06 44.60
C ARG A 41 -4.68 41.22 43.39
N ILE A 42 -5.95 41.27 42.98
CA ILE A 42 -6.44 40.54 41.79
C ILE A 42 -5.65 40.97 40.54
N HIS A 43 -5.41 42.26 40.39
CA HIS A 43 -4.62 42.79 39.29
C HIS A 43 -3.20 42.21 39.27
N GLY A 44 -2.51 42.21 40.42
CA GLY A 44 -1.18 41.61 40.55
C GLY A 44 -1.15 40.10 40.27
N LEU A 45 -2.20 39.35 40.67
CA LEU A 45 -2.31 37.93 40.31
C LEU A 45 -2.46 37.73 38.80
N PHE A 46 -3.26 38.58 38.16
CA PHE A 46 -3.49 38.52 36.73
C PHE A 46 -2.22 38.87 35.95
N GLU A 47 -1.46 39.90 36.34
CA GLU A 47 -0.18 40.22 35.71
C GLU A 47 0.81 39.06 35.80
N ARG A 48 0.90 38.40 36.95
CA ARG A 48 1.80 37.26 37.14
C ARG A 48 1.39 36.06 36.28
N LEU A 49 0.08 35.80 36.16
CA LEU A 49 -0.44 34.80 35.24
C LEU A 49 -0.14 35.18 33.79
N ASN A 50 -0.35 36.44 33.42
CA ASN A 50 -0.07 36.95 32.08
C ASN A 50 1.41 36.78 31.70
N ASN A 51 2.33 37.00 32.64
CA ASN A 51 3.75 36.75 32.43
C ASN A 51 4.07 35.26 32.19
N CYS A 52 3.31 34.35 32.81
CA CYS A 52 3.46 32.91 32.54
C CYS A 52 2.96 32.55 31.13
N VAL A 53 1.86 33.18 30.68
CA VAL A 53 1.20 32.87 29.40
C VAL A 53 1.92 33.52 28.21
N THR A 54 2.47 34.72 28.38
CA THR A 54 3.14 35.47 27.30
C THR A 54 4.62 35.13 27.16
N ALA A 55 5.16 34.28 28.03
CA ALA A 55 6.53 33.80 27.93
C ALA A 55 6.76 33.07 26.58
N PRO A 56 7.89 33.35 25.89
CA PRO A 56 8.17 32.72 24.61
C PRO A 56 8.46 31.22 24.77
N GLY A 57 7.69 30.40 24.05
CA GLY A 57 7.84 28.95 24.01
C GLY A 57 6.98 28.21 25.04
N MET A 58 6.60 26.97 24.71
CA MET A 58 5.80 26.10 25.59
C MET A 58 6.65 25.32 26.60
N SER A 59 7.97 25.26 26.39
CA SER A 59 8.92 24.58 27.27
C SER A 59 8.97 25.27 28.62
N GLY A 60 8.58 24.56 29.67
CA GLY A 60 8.54 25.09 31.04
C GLY A 60 7.29 25.90 31.38
N PHE A 61 6.28 25.99 30.50
CA PHE A 61 5.02 26.68 30.82
C PHE A 61 4.32 26.04 32.05
N ALA A 62 4.27 24.71 32.10
CA ALA A 62 3.75 23.99 33.26
C ALA A 62 4.57 24.26 34.55
N ASP A 63 5.89 24.44 34.42
CA ASP A 63 6.77 24.75 35.56
C ASP A 63 6.52 26.18 36.06
N SER A 64 6.33 27.15 35.16
CA SER A 64 5.94 28.52 35.48
C SER A 64 4.60 28.59 36.21
N LEU A 65 3.60 27.84 35.75
CA LEU A 65 2.31 27.73 36.43
C LEU A 65 2.43 27.07 37.82
N ARG A 66 3.23 26.01 37.97
CA ARG A 66 3.48 25.41 39.29
C ARG A 66 4.18 26.38 40.23
N SER A 67 5.16 27.14 39.74
CA SER A 67 5.83 28.21 40.52
C SER A 67 4.85 29.29 40.97
N LEU A 68 3.94 29.71 40.08
CA LEU A 68 2.87 30.64 40.42
C LEU A 68 1.95 30.08 41.52
N ALA A 69 1.50 28.82 41.39
CA ALA A 69 0.68 28.16 42.40
C ALA A 69 1.38 28.00 43.76
N LEU A 70 2.70 27.80 43.77
CA LEU A 70 3.48 27.74 45.01
C LEU A 70 3.58 29.11 45.68
N SER A 71 3.84 30.16 44.92
CA SER A 71 3.91 31.52 45.47
C SER A 71 2.55 32.01 46.00
N LEU A 72 1.44 31.57 45.40
CA LEU A 72 0.10 31.83 45.92
C LEU A 72 -0.12 31.22 47.32
N ALA A 73 0.42 30.02 47.59
CA ALA A 73 0.31 29.39 48.91
C ALA A 73 0.99 30.21 50.01
N SER A 74 2.13 30.84 49.69
CA SER A 74 2.87 31.67 50.65
C SER A 74 2.19 33.01 50.97
N SER A 75 1.17 33.41 50.20
CA SER A 75 0.52 34.72 50.31
C SER A 75 -0.80 34.70 51.11
N VAL A 76 -1.27 33.53 51.57
CA VAL A 76 -2.62 33.38 52.15
C VAL A 76 -2.67 34.00 53.56
N LYS A 77 -3.49 35.04 53.74
CA LYS A 77 -3.88 35.57 55.07
C LYS A 77 -5.10 34.79 55.59
N LYS A 78 -5.19 34.63 56.92
CA LYS A 78 -6.13 33.73 57.62
C LYS A 78 -7.63 34.02 57.38
N ASP A 79 -8.00 35.25 57.00
CA ASP A 79 -9.39 35.69 56.78
C ASP A 79 -9.92 35.52 55.34
N GLU A 80 -9.05 35.27 54.35
CA GLU A 80 -9.42 35.26 52.91
C GLU A 80 -8.99 33.97 52.19
N ALA A 81 -8.94 32.88 52.94
CA ALA A 81 -8.34 31.62 52.50
C ALA A 81 -9.09 30.97 51.32
N ASP A 82 -10.40 31.17 51.17
CA ASP A 82 -11.20 30.35 50.26
C ASP A 82 -11.02 30.71 48.77
N SER A 83 -11.07 32.00 48.41
CA SER A 83 -10.93 32.41 46.99
C SER A 83 -9.50 32.23 46.45
N THR A 84 -8.49 32.49 47.27
CA THR A 84 -7.08 32.35 46.88
C THR A 84 -6.69 30.87 46.74
N THR A 85 -7.23 29.99 47.58
CA THR A 85 -7.00 28.54 47.48
C THR A 85 -7.69 27.94 46.26
N GLN A 86 -8.91 28.38 45.92
CA GLN A 86 -9.57 27.99 44.67
C GLN A 86 -8.75 28.41 43.43
N PHE A 87 -8.27 29.66 43.39
CA PHE A 87 -7.42 30.14 42.30
C PHE A 87 -6.12 29.34 42.18
N GLN A 88 -5.48 29.05 43.32
CA GLN A 88 -4.30 28.20 43.36
C GLN A 88 -4.57 26.80 42.81
N GLN A 89 -5.69 26.19 43.18
CA GLN A 89 -6.07 24.86 42.73
C GLN A 89 -6.34 24.83 41.23
N CYS A 90 -6.99 25.86 40.68
CA CYS A 90 -7.16 26.02 39.24
C CYS A 90 -5.82 26.08 38.50
N ILE A 91 -4.84 26.82 39.01
CA ILE A 91 -3.50 26.90 38.40
C ILE A 91 -2.77 25.56 38.45
N LYS A 92 -2.87 24.81 39.56
CA LYS A 92 -2.29 23.46 39.66
C LYS A 92 -2.87 22.52 38.61
N ILE A 93 -4.20 22.46 38.49
CA ILE A 93 -4.89 21.64 37.50
C ILE A 93 -4.47 22.05 36.08
N LEU A 94 -4.36 23.35 35.81
CA LEU A 94 -3.92 23.85 34.51
C LEU A 94 -2.49 23.39 34.20
N ALA A 95 -1.57 23.50 35.16
CA ALA A 95 -0.19 23.06 35.00
C ALA A 95 -0.10 21.55 34.72
N ASP A 96 -0.89 20.74 35.40
CA ASP A 96 -0.95 19.29 35.20
C ASP A 96 -1.45 18.97 33.79
N LYS A 97 -2.54 19.61 33.35
CA LYS A 97 -3.08 19.44 31.99
C LYS A 97 -2.08 19.85 30.91
N VAL A 98 -1.41 20.99 31.09
CA VAL A 98 -0.36 21.45 30.15
C VAL A 98 0.79 20.46 30.11
N SER A 99 1.23 19.94 31.25
CA SER A 99 2.33 18.97 31.29
C SER A 99 1.97 17.66 30.60
N PHE A 100 0.73 17.20 30.75
CA PHE A 100 0.21 16.03 30.05
C PHE A 100 0.18 16.26 28.54
N LEU A 101 -0.35 17.39 28.09
CA LEU A 101 -0.40 17.74 26.66
C LEU A 101 0.99 17.89 26.06
N SER A 102 1.95 18.48 26.77
CA SER A 102 3.35 18.60 26.32
C SER A 102 3.96 17.23 26.09
N ARG A 103 3.82 16.31 27.06
CA ARG A 103 4.32 14.93 26.93
C ARG A 103 3.66 14.17 25.78
N GLN A 104 2.34 14.32 25.63
CA GLN A 104 1.60 13.69 24.54
C GLN A 104 2.05 14.23 23.17
N SER A 105 2.31 15.54 23.07
CA SER A 105 2.83 16.16 21.85
C SER A 105 4.22 15.63 21.51
N GLU A 106 5.12 15.52 22.49
CA GLU A 106 6.47 14.97 22.31
C GLU A 106 6.42 13.50 21.85
N GLU A 107 5.60 12.68 22.49
CA GLU A 107 5.41 11.27 22.11
C GLU A 107 4.85 11.13 20.70
N LEU A 108 3.89 11.99 20.31
CA LEU A 108 3.30 11.99 18.97
C LEU A 108 4.35 12.35 17.90
N ILE A 109 5.20 13.35 18.17
CA ILE A 109 6.29 13.75 17.29
C ILE A 109 7.29 12.60 17.12
N GLU A 110 7.66 11.92 18.22
CA GLU A 110 8.57 10.77 18.16
C GLU A 110 7.97 9.60 17.37
N ARG A 111 6.67 9.31 17.57
CA ARG A 111 5.95 8.30 16.77
C ARG A 111 5.92 8.67 15.29
N TYR A 112 5.62 9.92 14.97
CA TYR A 112 5.60 10.41 13.59
C TYR A 112 6.98 10.25 12.94
N SER A 113 8.06 10.65 13.61
CA SER A 113 9.42 10.51 13.12
C SER A 113 9.81 9.04 12.84
N ARG A 114 9.40 8.10 13.72
CA ARG A 114 9.62 6.67 13.49
C ARG A 114 8.86 6.14 12.27
N VAL A 115 7.60 6.53 12.13
CA VAL A 115 6.77 6.14 10.98
C VAL A 115 7.33 6.71 9.69
N GLU A 116 7.77 7.97 9.69
CA GLU A 116 8.38 8.62 8.54
C GLU A 116 9.67 7.91 8.11
N ALA A 117 10.53 7.51 9.05
CA ALA A 117 11.73 6.73 8.75
C ALA A 117 11.39 5.34 8.16
N ALA A 118 10.43 4.62 8.75
CA ALA A 118 9.99 3.32 8.27
C ALA A 118 9.35 3.42 6.86
N HIS A 119 8.57 4.46 6.62
CA HIS A 119 8.00 4.75 5.31
C HIS A 119 9.07 5.03 4.26
N GLY A 120 10.13 5.76 4.61
CA GLY A 120 11.28 5.98 3.74
C GLY A 120 11.98 4.68 3.33
N ILE A 121 12.12 3.72 4.25
CA ILE A 121 12.66 2.38 3.95
C ILE A 121 11.74 1.63 2.98
N LEU A 122 10.43 1.63 3.24
CA LEU A 122 9.45 0.94 2.41
C LEU A 122 9.41 1.48 0.98
N ILE A 123 9.52 2.80 0.79
CA ILE A 123 9.63 3.43 -0.53
C ILE A 123 10.85 2.91 -1.27
N LYS A 124 12.00 2.80 -0.59
CA LYS A 124 13.23 2.32 -1.20
C LYS A 124 13.08 0.85 -1.65
N GLU A 125 12.54 -0.01 -0.79
CA GLU A 125 12.28 -1.41 -1.14
C GLU A 125 11.29 -1.54 -2.30
N LEU A 126 10.29 -0.65 -2.37
CA LEU A 126 9.32 -0.64 -3.46
C LEU A 126 9.98 -0.30 -4.81
N GLU A 127 10.85 0.70 -4.85
CA GLU A 127 11.59 1.05 -6.07
C GLU A 127 12.61 -0.03 -6.46
N GLU A 128 13.28 -0.66 -5.48
CA GLU A 128 14.14 -1.83 -5.73
C GLU A 128 13.35 -3.02 -6.32
N LYS A 129 12.17 -3.32 -5.79
CA LYS A 129 11.31 -4.39 -6.34
C LYS A 129 10.78 -4.05 -7.73
N LYS A 130 10.39 -2.80 -7.96
CA LYS A 130 9.93 -2.32 -9.28
C LYS A 130 11.04 -2.44 -10.34
N THR A 131 12.26 -2.04 -10.00
CA THR A 131 13.41 -2.20 -10.91
C THR A 131 13.72 -3.67 -11.18
N LEU A 132 13.68 -4.53 -10.15
CA LEU A 132 13.85 -5.97 -10.32
C LEU A 132 12.79 -6.57 -11.27
N VAL A 133 11.52 -6.24 -11.08
CA VAL A 133 10.42 -6.71 -11.93
C VAL A 133 10.61 -6.25 -13.38
N ASN A 134 10.97 -4.99 -13.60
CA ASN A 134 11.25 -4.48 -14.95
C ASN A 134 12.41 -5.23 -15.61
N ASN A 135 13.49 -5.47 -14.87
CA ASN A 135 14.65 -6.21 -15.38
C ASN A 135 14.27 -7.66 -15.75
N LEU A 136 13.49 -8.34 -14.90
CA LEU A 136 13.01 -9.69 -15.16
C LEU A 136 12.09 -9.74 -16.38
N TYR A 137 11.19 -8.76 -16.52
CA TYR A 137 10.31 -8.65 -17.67
C TYR A 137 11.10 -8.44 -18.97
N SER A 138 12.06 -7.52 -18.98
CA SER A 138 12.95 -7.31 -20.14
C SER A 138 13.73 -8.58 -20.49
N LYS A 139 14.28 -9.28 -19.49
CA LYS A 139 14.98 -10.55 -19.71
C LYS A 139 14.06 -11.62 -20.31
N PHE A 140 12.86 -11.76 -19.78
CA PHE A 140 11.86 -12.69 -20.29
C PHE A 140 11.50 -12.40 -21.76
N GLN A 141 11.37 -11.13 -22.14
CA GLN A 141 11.08 -10.76 -23.52
C GLN A 141 12.23 -11.09 -24.47
N LEU A 142 13.48 -10.88 -24.04
CA LEU A 142 14.66 -11.30 -24.79
C LEU A 142 14.72 -12.82 -24.95
N GLU A 143 14.43 -13.58 -23.89
CA GLU A 143 14.40 -15.03 -23.93
C GLU A 143 13.30 -15.56 -24.87
N LYS A 144 12.10 -14.97 -24.83
CA LYS A 144 11.00 -15.30 -25.74
C LYS A 144 11.37 -15.05 -27.21
N GLN A 145 12.15 -14.01 -27.49
CA GLN A 145 12.62 -13.77 -28.86
C GLN A 145 13.71 -14.78 -29.24
N ALA A 146 14.65 -15.08 -28.35
CA ALA A 146 15.70 -16.06 -28.58
C ALA A 146 15.18 -17.51 -28.66
N SER A 147 14.03 -17.84 -28.06
CA SER A 147 13.44 -19.18 -28.13
C SER A 147 12.75 -19.47 -29.45
N LYS A 148 12.29 -18.46 -30.20
CA LYS A 148 11.68 -18.64 -31.53
C LYS A 148 12.65 -19.22 -32.56
N GLU A 149 13.96 -19.03 -32.36
CA GLU A 149 15.01 -19.51 -33.28
C GLU A 149 15.62 -20.86 -32.82
N LYS A 150 15.14 -21.44 -31.72
CA LYS A 150 15.63 -22.72 -31.20
C LYS A 150 14.80 -23.87 -31.75
N ILE A 151 15.49 -24.92 -32.18
CA ILE A 151 14.87 -26.19 -32.57
C ILE A 151 14.42 -26.91 -31.29
N SER A 152 13.12 -27.15 -31.20
CA SER A 152 12.51 -27.98 -30.17
C SER A 152 12.82 -29.45 -30.41
N VAL A 153 13.28 -30.13 -29.37
CA VAL A 153 13.64 -31.56 -29.40
C VAL A 153 12.95 -32.34 -28.27
N GLY A 154 12.14 -31.66 -27.44
CA GLY A 154 11.49 -32.24 -26.26
C GLY A 154 9.97 -32.16 -26.35
N HIS A 155 9.41 -31.01 -25.98
CA HIS A 155 8.01 -30.70 -26.21
C HIS A 155 7.87 -29.96 -27.54
N PHE A 156 6.73 -30.10 -28.21
CA PHE A 156 6.42 -29.36 -29.42
C PHE A 156 5.21 -28.49 -29.16
N ASP A 157 5.38 -27.18 -29.26
CA ASP A 157 4.31 -26.19 -29.21
C ASP A 157 4.20 -25.41 -30.53
N VAL A 158 3.04 -24.81 -30.74
CA VAL A 158 2.81 -23.92 -31.88
C VAL A 158 3.80 -22.75 -31.82
N HIS A 159 4.37 -22.40 -32.97
CA HIS A 159 5.42 -21.40 -33.19
C HIS A 159 6.85 -21.82 -32.85
N GLU A 160 7.09 -23.06 -32.45
CA GLU A 160 8.44 -23.59 -32.28
C GLU A 160 9.01 -24.16 -33.58
N LEU A 161 10.35 -24.24 -33.68
CA LEU A 161 11.02 -24.88 -34.80
C LEU A 161 11.14 -26.38 -34.55
N ALA A 162 10.82 -27.21 -35.53
CA ALA A 162 11.02 -28.65 -35.46
C ALA A 162 11.71 -29.18 -36.71
N VAL A 163 12.49 -30.25 -36.52
CA VAL A 163 13.20 -30.96 -37.58
C VAL A 163 12.52 -32.31 -37.77
N PHE A 164 12.19 -32.61 -39.02
CA PHE A 164 11.61 -33.87 -39.44
C PHE A 164 12.57 -34.59 -40.36
N VAL A 165 12.84 -35.86 -40.09
CA VAL A 165 13.76 -36.70 -40.87
C VAL A 165 12.97 -37.78 -41.58
N ARG A 166 13.30 -38.04 -42.84
CA ARG A 166 12.65 -39.08 -43.64
C ARG A 166 13.06 -40.46 -43.11
N ASN A 167 12.08 -41.21 -42.63
CA ASN A 167 12.27 -42.56 -42.11
C ASN A 167 12.35 -43.60 -43.26
N PRO A 168 12.77 -44.86 -42.98
CA PRO A 168 12.83 -45.91 -44.00
C PRO A 168 11.47 -46.26 -44.64
N ALA A 169 10.36 -45.98 -43.94
CA ALA A 169 9.00 -46.14 -44.47
C ALA A 169 8.58 -45.01 -45.43
N GLY A 170 9.42 -43.98 -45.61
CA GLY A 170 9.18 -42.86 -46.52
C GLY A 170 8.44 -41.67 -45.91
N HIS A 171 8.06 -41.74 -44.63
CA HIS A 171 7.40 -40.65 -43.91
C HIS A 171 8.42 -39.78 -43.16
N TYR A 172 8.11 -38.49 -43.00
CA TYR A 172 8.92 -37.60 -42.20
C TYR A 172 8.49 -37.66 -40.74
N GLU A 173 9.42 -38.02 -39.85
CA GLU A 173 9.19 -38.10 -38.41
C GLU A 173 10.04 -37.05 -37.67
N ALA A 174 9.44 -36.37 -36.70
CA ALA A 174 10.10 -35.33 -35.94
C ALA A 174 11.17 -35.90 -35.01
N ILE A 175 12.30 -35.19 -34.86
CA ILE A 175 13.32 -35.52 -33.86
C ILE A 175 12.81 -35.11 -32.48
N ASN A 176 12.27 -36.06 -31.72
CA ASN A 176 11.74 -35.81 -30.39
C ASN A 176 12.29 -36.82 -29.36
N ARG A 177 12.90 -36.32 -28.28
CA ARG A 177 13.47 -37.11 -27.18
C ARG A 177 12.44 -37.59 -26.15
N SER A 178 11.32 -36.91 -26.03
CA SER A 178 10.30 -37.18 -25.01
C SER A 178 9.24 -38.17 -25.47
N ARG A 179 8.88 -38.15 -26.77
CA ARG A 179 7.79 -38.96 -27.36
C ARG A 179 8.05 -39.22 -28.84
N SER A 180 7.77 -40.44 -29.30
CA SER A 180 7.84 -40.82 -30.73
C SER A 180 6.51 -40.60 -31.44
N ASN A 181 6.46 -40.84 -32.76
CA ASN A 181 5.24 -40.80 -33.59
C ASN A 181 4.71 -39.39 -33.92
N TYR A 182 5.59 -38.40 -34.05
CA TYR A 182 5.25 -37.09 -34.63
C TYR A 182 5.56 -37.09 -36.12
N TYR A 183 4.56 -37.20 -36.96
CA TYR A 183 4.70 -37.25 -38.41
C TYR A 183 4.38 -35.90 -39.04
N LEU A 184 5.12 -35.52 -40.07
CA LEU A 184 4.85 -34.32 -40.85
C LEU A 184 3.59 -34.53 -41.72
N SER A 185 2.71 -33.52 -41.77
CA SER A 185 1.53 -33.58 -42.62
C SER A 185 1.88 -33.61 -44.11
N GLU A 186 1.04 -34.26 -44.92
CA GLU A 186 1.27 -34.36 -46.37
C GLU A 186 1.22 -32.97 -47.03
N GLU A 187 0.42 -32.04 -46.51
CA GLU A 187 0.39 -30.66 -47.03
C GLU A 187 1.75 -29.98 -46.82
N SER A 188 2.35 -30.13 -45.63
CA SER A 188 3.69 -29.62 -45.38
C SER A 188 4.75 -30.34 -46.22
N VAL A 189 4.66 -31.65 -46.45
CA VAL A 189 5.61 -32.32 -47.34
C VAL A 189 5.53 -31.77 -48.77
N ALA A 190 4.33 -31.52 -49.28
CA ALA A 190 4.11 -30.94 -50.60
C ALA A 190 4.65 -29.50 -50.72
N LEU A 191 4.56 -28.70 -49.65
CA LEU A 191 5.14 -27.35 -49.61
C LEU A 191 6.66 -27.33 -49.73
N PHE A 192 7.36 -28.38 -49.27
CA PHE A 192 8.83 -28.46 -49.26
C PHE A 192 9.39 -29.38 -50.36
N THR A 193 8.53 -29.98 -51.18
CA THR A 193 8.94 -30.85 -52.29
C THR A 193 8.55 -30.19 -53.60
N GLU A 194 9.49 -29.54 -54.27
CA GLU A 194 9.25 -28.98 -55.61
C GLU A 194 8.86 -30.10 -56.60
N PRO A 195 7.85 -29.90 -57.47
CA PRO A 195 7.40 -30.90 -58.44
C PRO A 195 8.46 -31.36 -59.45
N HIS A 196 9.60 -30.66 -59.54
CA HIS A 196 10.61 -30.84 -60.59
C HIS A 196 11.91 -31.48 -60.11
N LEU A 197 12.05 -31.77 -58.81
CA LEU A 197 13.25 -32.40 -58.26
C LEU A 197 13.06 -33.92 -58.09
N PRO A 198 13.95 -34.77 -58.64
CA PRO A 198 13.82 -36.24 -58.59
C PRO A 198 14.08 -36.84 -57.19
N ARG A 199 14.44 -36.03 -56.19
CA ARG A 199 14.81 -36.49 -54.85
C ARG A 199 14.15 -35.65 -53.76
N GLN A 200 13.28 -36.30 -52.98
CA GLN A 200 12.72 -35.72 -51.74
C GLN A 200 13.85 -35.41 -50.74
N PRO A 201 13.75 -34.30 -49.98
CA PRO A 201 14.79 -33.92 -49.03
C PRO A 201 15.00 -34.99 -47.93
N ALA A 202 16.23 -35.07 -47.40
CA ALA A 202 16.51 -36.00 -46.31
C ALA A 202 15.88 -35.55 -44.97
N TYR A 203 15.73 -34.23 -44.81
CA TYR A 203 15.13 -33.60 -43.64
C TYR A 203 14.37 -32.32 -44.04
N ILE A 204 13.38 -31.96 -43.24
CA ILE A 204 12.59 -30.73 -43.36
C ILE A 204 12.66 -29.99 -42.03
N ILE A 205 12.92 -28.68 -42.07
CA ILE A 205 12.89 -27.80 -40.91
C ILE A 205 11.78 -26.78 -41.13
N GLY A 206 10.88 -26.64 -40.17
CA GLY A 206 9.77 -25.69 -40.28
C GLY A 206 9.27 -25.23 -38.92
N GLN A 207 8.53 -24.12 -38.94
CA GLN A 207 7.85 -23.62 -37.75
C GLN A 207 6.51 -24.33 -37.61
N ILE A 208 6.27 -24.94 -36.46
CA ILE A 208 5.02 -25.63 -36.16
C ILE A 208 3.86 -24.64 -36.17
N VAL A 209 2.84 -24.90 -36.99
CA VAL A 209 1.60 -24.11 -37.04
C VAL A 209 0.40 -24.87 -36.48
N HIS A 210 0.44 -26.20 -36.56
CA HIS A 210 -0.64 -27.05 -36.06
C HIS A 210 -0.10 -28.41 -35.63
N ILE A 211 -0.63 -28.93 -34.52
CA ILE A 211 -0.37 -30.29 -34.05
C ILE A 211 -1.72 -30.97 -33.84
N GLU A 212 -2.00 -32.00 -34.62
CA GLU A 212 -3.20 -32.79 -34.52
C GLU A 212 -2.90 -34.12 -33.81
N ARG A 213 -3.57 -34.39 -32.69
CA ARG A 213 -3.46 -35.66 -31.97
C ARG A 213 -4.47 -36.67 -32.53
N ARG A 214 -3.98 -37.82 -32.97
CA ARG A 214 -4.79 -38.94 -33.46
C ARG A 214 -4.43 -40.22 -32.70
N ALA A 215 -5.37 -41.16 -32.67
CA ALA A 215 -5.15 -42.50 -32.12
C ALA A 215 -5.55 -43.55 -33.15
N VAL A 216 -4.77 -44.63 -33.24
CA VAL A 216 -5.10 -45.76 -34.11
C VAL A 216 -6.33 -46.46 -33.55
N LYS A 217 -7.46 -46.32 -34.25
CA LYS A 217 -8.73 -46.95 -33.88
C LYS A 217 -8.55 -48.47 -33.81
N HIS A 218 -9.10 -49.10 -32.77
CA HIS A 218 -9.24 -50.54 -32.73
C HIS A 218 -10.23 -50.96 -33.82
N THR A 219 -9.85 -51.92 -34.65
CA THR A 219 -10.81 -52.61 -35.50
C THR A 219 -11.64 -53.49 -34.57
N ASP A 220 -12.77 -52.97 -34.09
CA ASP A 220 -13.74 -53.80 -33.38
C ASP A 220 -14.27 -54.84 -34.37
N GLN A 221 -13.77 -56.07 -34.24
CA GLN A 221 -14.44 -57.25 -34.77
C GLN A 221 -15.68 -57.48 -33.91
N ASN A 222 -16.77 -56.77 -34.20
CA ASN A 222 -18.07 -57.15 -33.68
C ASN A 222 -19.21 -56.82 -34.67
N GLU A 223 -19.21 -57.52 -35.81
CA GLU A 223 -20.44 -57.99 -36.45
C GLU A 223 -20.17 -59.37 -37.06
N ALA A 224 -20.19 -60.40 -36.22
CA ALA A 224 -20.55 -61.73 -36.67
C ALA A 224 -22.07 -61.74 -36.91
N SER A 225 -22.50 -61.36 -38.10
CA SER A 225 -23.80 -61.76 -38.63
C SER A 225 -23.63 -62.32 -40.04
N LEU A 226 -24.03 -63.58 -40.17
CA LEU A 226 -23.77 -64.47 -41.29
C LEU A 226 -24.28 -63.94 -42.63
N ARG A 227 -23.40 -63.77 -43.62
CA ARG A 227 -23.73 -63.98 -45.04
C ARG A 227 -22.52 -64.50 -45.83
N PRO A 228 -22.64 -65.60 -46.60
CA PRO A 228 -21.55 -66.12 -47.41
C PRO A 228 -21.58 -65.47 -48.80
N GLY A 229 -20.45 -64.87 -49.22
CA GLY A 229 -20.17 -64.58 -50.62
C GLY A 229 -19.43 -63.27 -50.88
N GLY A 230 -18.26 -63.36 -51.52
CA GLY A 230 -17.72 -62.29 -52.37
C GLY A 230 -16.51 -61.54 -51.83
N HIS A 231 -15.42 -61.61 -52.58
CA HIS A 231 -14.09 -61.11 -52.28
C HIS A 231 -13.92 -59.58 -52.21
N ARG A 232 -12.94 -59.18 -51.38
CA ARG A 232 -12.02 -58.02 -51.50
C ARG A 232 -12.63 -56.61 -51.40
N ARG A 233 -12.49 -56.01 -50.20
CA ARG A 233 -11.71 -54.77 -49.93
C ARG A 233 -12.04 -54.26 -48.53
N SER A 234 -11.44 -54.88 -47.51
CA SER A 234 -11.37 -54.30 -46.16
C SER A 234 -9.92 -53.97 -45.89
N ALA A 235 -9.50 -52.76 -46.28
CA ALA A 235 -8.16 -52.23 -46.06
C ALA A 235 -8.17 -50.69 -46.01
N LEU A 236 -9.19 -50.09 -45.38
CA LEU A 236 -9.24 -48.64 -45.15
C LEU A 236 -9.04 -48.26 -43.67
N ASN A 237 -8.80 -49.23 -42.78
CA ASN A 237 -8.66 -49.02 -41.34
C ASN A 237 -7.22 -49.20 -40.83
N SER A 238 -6.24 -49.34 -41.72
CA SER A 238 -4.83 -49.30 -41.36
C SER A 238 -4.39 -47.84 -41.26
N ASN A 239 -3.80 -47.44 -40.13
CA ASN A 239 -3.18 -46.11 -40.06
C ASN A 239 -2.04 -46.03 -41.09
N PRO A 240 -1.80 -44.85 -41.69
CA PRO A 240 -0.84 -44.68 -42.78
C PRO A 240 0.62 -44.89 -42.34
N TYR A 241 0.88 -44.98 -41.04
CA TYR A 241 2.23 -45.02 -40.45
C TYR A 241 2.62 -46.40 -39.91
N GLY A 242 1.79 -47.43 -40.11
CA GLY A 242 2.08 -48.81 -39.67
C GLY A 242 2.09 -49.03 -38.14
N LEU A 243 1.47 -48.14 -37.36
CA LEU A 243 1.42 -48.22 -35.90
C LEU A 243 0.42 -49.28 -35.38
N PRO A 244 0.64 -49.90 -34.21
CA PRO A 244 -0.32 -50.83 -33.64
C PRO A 244 -1.59 -50.12 -33.12
N ALA A 245 -2.70 -50.85 -33.05
CA ALA A 245 -3.98 -50.36 -32.53
C ALA A 245 -3.84 -49.84 -31.09
N GLY A 246 -4.51 -48.73 -30.79
CA GLY A 246 -4.46 -48.07 -29.48
C GLY A 246 -3.25 -47.15 -29.26
N ARG A 247 -2.33 -47.02 -30.23
CA ARG A 247 -1.25 -46.02 -30.15
C ARG A 247 -1.67 -44.65 -30.64
N GLU A 248 -1.16 -43.65 -29.94
CA GLU A 248 -1.31 -42.25 -30.33
C GLU A 248 -0.19 -41.85 -31.27
N TYR A 249 -0.55 -41.00 -32.23
CA TYR A 249 0.38 -40.36 -33.14
C TYR A 249 -0.07 -38.92 -33.37
N PHE A 250 0.88 -38.09 -33.75
CA PHE A 250 0.66 -36.68 -33.95
C PHE A 250 0.96 -36.35 -35.40
N VAL A 251 0.06 -35.62 -36.04
CA VAL A 251 0.30 -35.07 -37.38
C VAL A 251 0.62 -33.59 -37.19
N VAL A 252 1.83 -33.19 -37.59
CA VAL A 252 2.33 -31.83 -37.40
C VAL A 252 2.36 -31.13 -38.74
N THR A 253 1.71 -29.97 -38.82
CA THR A 253 1.80 -29.06 -39.95
C THR A 253 2.81 -27.98 -39.61
N VAL A 254 3.74 -27.74 -40.53
CA VAL A 254 4.76 -26.68 -40.42
C VAL A 254 4.68 -25.71 -41.59
N ALA A 255 5.02 -24.45 -41.31
CA ALA A 255 5.27 -23.43 -42.31
C ALA A 255 6.75 -23.38 -42.67
N MET A 256 7.03 -22.94 -43.91
CA MET A 256 8.39 -22.59 -44.33
C MET A 256 8.93 -21.45 -43.49
N LEU A 257 10.20 -21.56 -43.13
CA LEU A 257 10.91 -20.45 -42.49
C LEU A 257 11.18 -19.40 -43.57
N PRO A 258 11.05 -18.11 -43.24
CA PRO A 258 11.47 -17.06 -44.17
C PRO A 258 12.96 -17.25 -44.46
N ASP A 259 13.34 -17.23 -45.75
CA ASP A 259 14.72 -17.37 -46.18
C ASP A 259 15.61 -16.36 -45.43
N THR A 260 16.43 -16.85 -44.51
CA THR A 260 17.57 -16.11 -43.98
C THR A 260 18.80 -16.27 -44.90
N ALA A 261 18.54 -16.44 -46.20
CA ALA A 261 19.54 -16.52 -47.27
C ALA A 261 19.58 -15.20 -48.07
N ALA A 262 19.94 -14.10 -47.40
CA ALA A 262 20.37 -12.88 -48.07
C ALA A 262 21.35 -12.08 -47.20
N THR A 263 22.44 -12.72 -46.72
CA THR A 263 23.72 -12.04 -46.42
C THR A 263 24.81 -13.07 -46.13
N ALA A 264 25.31 -13.70 -47.19
CA ALA A 264 26.63 -14.30 -47.20
C ALA A 264 27.15 -14.35 -48.64
N ARG A 265 27.58 -13.20 -49.14
CA ARG A 265 28.71 -13.02 -50.07
C ARG A 265 29.00 -11.53 -50.22
#